data_AF-A0A7S0FZX3-F1
#
_entry.id   AF-A0A7S0FZX3-F1
#
_cell.length_a   1.000
_cell.length_b   1.000
_cell.length_c   1.000
_cell.angle_alpha   90.00
_cell.angle_beta   90.00
_cell.angle_gamma   90.00
#
_symmetry.space_group_name_H-M   'P 1'
#
loop_
_entity.id
_entity.type
_entity.pdbx_description
1 polymer ?
#
loop_
_entity_poly.entity_id
_entity_poly.type
_entity_poly.pdbx_seq_one_letter_code
_entity_poly.pdbx_strand_id
1 'polypeptide(L)'
;AYASNGSVYFDTQAFIKSPGKRYGKLEPGAVGNATLLAEGEGALTQDNEKRSPMDFVLWKSSKAGEPTWESQWGAGRPGWHIECSAMCSEILGSRVDINCGGVDLSFPHHENQLAQSEAYWDCPQWVNYFVHSGHLHIDGQKMSKSLKNFITINAAMSLYTARQVRFLFLLHLWSDPMDLTPKLKADGAGLEGFVQMEQAISAEASFAEFFFMVKALNREASSNTETAGTFWTEAEKDLHQELLQAQVK
;
A
#
# COMPACT_ATOMS: atom_id res chain seq x y z
N ALA A 1 20.28 -3.63 19.15
CA ALA A 1 21.06 -3.40 17.91
C ALA A 1 22.55 -3.57 18.21
N TYR A 2 23.37 -3.89 17.21
CA TYR A 2 24.83 -3.98 17.35
C TYR A 2 25.54 -3.50 16.07
N ALA A 3 26.76 -2.98 16.20
CA ALA A 3 27.60 -2.60 15.09
C ALA A 3 28.49 -3.77 14.63
N SER A 4 28.73 -3.87 13.32
CA SER A 4 29.61 -4.85 12.67
C SER A 4 30.13 -4.27 11.36
N ASN A 5 31.45 -4.18 11.17
CA ASN A 5 32.10 -3.66 9.95
C ASN A 5 31.56 -2.32 9.40
N GLY A 6 31.24 -1.38 10.29
CA GLY A 6 30.68 -0.06 9.92
C GLY A 6 29.18 -0.08 9.57
N SER A 7 28.55 -1.25 9.57
CA SER A 7 27.10 -1.42 9.52
C SER A 7 26.53 -1.61 10.93
N VAL A 8 25.22 -1.44 11.07
CA VAL A 8 24.46 -1.65 12.30
C VAL A 8 23.27 -2.55 12.00
N TYR A 9 23.09 -3.57 12.83
CA TYR A 9 22.04 -4.57 12.68
C TYR A 9 21.08 -4.53 13.86
N PHE A 10 19.81 -4.82 13.59
CA PHE A 10 18.82 -5.10 14.61
C PHE A 10 19.06 -6.50 15.17
N ASP A 11 19.07 -6.62 16.49
CA ASP A 11 19.29 -7.90 17.18
C ASP A 11 17.94 -8.56 17.45
N THR A 12 17.50 -9.41 16.54
CA THR A 12 16.18 -10.06 16.62
C THR A 12 16.08 -10.98 17.83
N GLN A 13 17.17 -11.66 18.19
CA GLN A 13 17.22 -12.56 19.34
C GLN A 13 17.10 -11.80 20.65
N ALA A 14 17.78 -10.65 20.78
CA ALA A 14 17.64 -9.79 21.95
C ALA A 14 16.21 -9.21 22.06
N PHE A 15 15.61 -8.81 20.94
CA PHE A 15 14.22 -8.32 20.93
C PHE A 15 13.24 -9.40 21.40
N ILE A 16 13.31 -10.61 20.86
CA ILE A 16 12.42 -11.74 21.25
C ILE A 16 12.57 -12.10 22.74
N LYS A 17 13.79 -11.97 23.31
CA LYS A 17 14.05 -12.25 24.73
C LYS A 17 13.59 -11.12 25.66
N SER A 18 13.27 -9.94 25.12
CA SER A 18 12.86 -8.79 25.91
C SER A 18 11.42 -8.94 26.41
N PRO A 19 11.11 -8.61 27.68
CA PRO A 19 9.76 -8.75 28.22
C PRO A 19 8.71 -7.99 27.40
N GLY A 20 7.59 -8.64 27.10
CA GLY A 20 6.47 -8.02 26.38
C GLY A 20 6.70 -7.77 24.89
N LYS A 21 7.84 -8.20 24.33
CA LYS A 21 8.15 -8.09 22.90
C LYS A 21 7.91 -9.41 22.19
N ARG A 22 7.48 -9.34 20.93
CA ARG A 22 7.27 -10.51 20.07
C ARG A 22 7.55 -10.13 18.63
N TYR A 23 8.37 -10.94 17.97
CA TYR A 23 8.65 -10.86 16.55
C TYR A 23 7.82 -11.91 15.79
N GLY A 24 7.38 -11.59 14.58
CA GLY A 24 6.44 -12.41 13.80
C GLY A 24 4.99 -12.24 14.24
N LYS A 25 4.56 -11.01 14.52
CA LYS A 25 3.17 -10.71 14.89
C LYS A 25 2.23 -10.70 13.67
N LEU A 26 2.73 -10.23 12.52
CA LEU A 26 1.95 -10.09 11.29
C LEU A 26 1.94 -11.40 10.51
N GLU A 27 3.12 -11.98 10.30
CA GLU A 27 3.27 -13.25 9.56
C GLU A 27 4.10 -14.26 10.36
N PRO A 28 3.51 -14.92 11.37
CA PRO A 28 4.23 -15.89 12.20
C PRO A 28 4.87 -17.03 11.40
N GLY A 29 4.23 -17.45 10.30
CA GLY A 29 4.72 -18.52 9.43
C GLY A 29 5.89 -18.13 8.51
N ALA A 30 6.12 -16.82 8.33
CA ALA A 30 7.23 -16.32 7.53
C ALA A 30 8.53 -16.16 8.34
N VAL A 31 8.45 -16.19 9.67
CA VAL A 31 9.62 -16.08 10.56
C VAL A 31 10.58 -17.23 10.29
N GLY A 32 11.84 -16.90 9.98
CA GLY A 32 12.87 -17.88 9.66
C GLY A 32 12.86 -18.37 8.20
N ASN A 33 11.96 -17.87 7.35
CA ASN A 33 12.03 -18.11 5.91
C ASN A 33 13.18 -17.29 5.31
N ALA A 34 14.30 -17.95 5.04
CA ALA A 34 15.51 -17.33 4.53
C ALA A 34 15.30 -16.60 3.19
N THR A 35 14.42 -17.10 2.33
CA THR A 35 14.14 -16.49 1.02
C THR A 35 13.45 -15.13 1.21
N LEU A 36 12.40 -15.07 2.03
CA LEU A 36 11.67 -13.82 2.28
C LEU A 36 12.54 -12.80 3.03
N LEU A 37 13.41 -13.25 3.94
CA LEU A 37 14.38 -12.38 4.61
C LEU A 37 15.39 -11.79 3.63
N ALA A 38 15.90 -12.60 2.69
CA ALA A 38 16.87 -12.14 1.69
C ALA A 38 16.28 -11.12 0.71
N GLU A 39 14.99 -11.25 0.35
CA GLU A 39 14.28 -10.26 -0.47
C GLU A 39 14.27 -8.86 0.17
N GLY A 40 14.22 -8.78 1.51
CA GLY A 40 14.20 -7.52 2.25
C GLY A 40 15.54 -6.81 2.38
N GLU A 41 16.65 -7.49 2.16
CA GLU A 41 18.00 -6.94 2.38
C GLU A 41 18.74 -6.57 1.09
N GLY A 42 18.20 -7.02 -0.04
CA GLY A 42 18.84 -6.96 -1.34
C GLY A 42 19.98 -7.97 -1.47
N ALA A 43 20.25 -8.41 -2.71
CA ALA A 43 21.15 -9.52 -3.06
C ALA A 43 22.65 -9.34 -2.69
N LEU A 44 23.01 -8.38 -1.84
CA LEU A 44 24.40 -7.95 -1.58
C LEU A 44 24.77 -7.87 -0.09
N THR A 45 24.00 -8.46 0.84
CA THR A 45 24.46 -8.65 2.22
C THR A 45 25.35 -9.88 2.30
N GLN A 46 26.59 -9.70 2.81
CA GLN A 46 27.46 -10.83 3.14
C GLN A 46 26.97 -11.43 4.48
N ASP A 47 26.60 -12.71 4.48
CA ASP A 47 26.02 -13.40 5.64
C ASP A 47 26.91 -13.44 6.89
N ASN A 48 28.21 -13.20 6.74
CA ASN A 48 29.18 -13.38 7.82
C ASN A 48 29.20 -12.25 8.88
N GLU A 49 28.45 -11.16 8.69
CA GLU A 49 28.47 -10.01 9.62
C GLU A 49 27.40 -10.08 10.71
N LYS A 50 26.40 -10.95 10.54
CA LYS A 50 25.24 -11.07 11.43
C LYS A 50 25.46 -12.10 12.52
N ARG A 51 24.92 -11.83 13.71
CA ARG A 51 24.85 -12.78 14.83
C ARG A 51 23.75 -13.81 14.65
N SER A 52 22.64 -13.43 14.00
CA SER A 52 21.54 -14.31 13.65
C SER A 52 21.13 -14.12 12.19
N PRO A 53 20.73 -15.18 11.47
CA PRO A 53 20.19 -15.06 10.11
C PRO A 53 18.97 -14.14 9.99
N MET A 54 18.22 -13.97 11.09
CA MET A 54 17.05 -13.09 11.14
C MET A 54 17.39 -11.62 11.39
N ASP A 55 18.62 -11.31 11.76
CA ASP A 55 19.03 -9.93 11.98
C ASP A 55 19.02 -9.15 10.67
N PHE A 56 18.48 -7.94 10.72
CA PHE A 56 18.33 -7.07 9.55
C PHE A 56 19.04 -5.74 9.76
N VAL A 57 19.43 -5.10 8.65
CA VAL A 57 20.24 -3.88 8.71
C VAL A 57 19.41 -2.67 9.15
N LEU A 58 19.98 -1.88 10.06
CA LEU A 58 19.48 -0.54 10.43
C LEU A 58 20.29 0.54 9.70
N TRP A 59 21.61 0.36 9.65
CA TRP A 59 22.54 1.25 8.96
C TRP A 59 23.52 0.42 8.16
N LYS A 60 23.69 0.69 6.88
CA LYS A 60 24.60 -0.06 6.02
C LYS A 60 25.77 0.82 5.64
N SER A 61 26.98 0.36 5.89
CA SER A 61 28.19 1.01 5.39
C SER A 61 28.14 1.13 3.85
N SER A 62 28.41 2.31 3.31
CA SER A 62 28.30 2.57 1.87
C SER A 62 29.59 2.17 1.15
N LYS A 63 29.44 1.56 -0.03
CA LYS A 63 30.58 1.31 -0.92
C LYS A 63 30.99 2.58 -1.66
N ALA A 64 32.22 2.61 -2.16
CA ALA A 64 32.70 3.71 -2.99
C ALA A 64 31.78 3.95 -4.20
N GLY A 65 31.33 5.19 -4.38
CA GLY A 65 30.41 5.59 -5.46
C GLY A 65 28.92 5.42 -5.16
N GLU A 66 28.54 4.81 -4.03
CA GLU A 66 27.14 4.83 -3.55
C GLU A 66 26.85 6.14 -2.78
N PRO A 67 25.58 6.62 -2.76
CA PRO A 67 25.16 7.68 -1.86
C PRO A 67 25.49 7.35 -0.39
N THR A 68 25.92 8.34 0.36
CA THR A 68 26.40 8.16 1.74
C THR A 68 26.15 9.40 2.59
N TRP A 69 25.97 9.18 3.88
CA TRP A 69 25.78 10.20 4.91
C TRP A 69 26.70 9.89 6.10
N GLU A 70 27.15 10.93 6.79
CA GLU A 70 27.95 10.77 8.01
C GLU A 70 27.08 10.26 9.17
N SER A 71 27.66 9.38 9.99
CA SER A 71 27.04 8.88 11.22
C SER A 71 28.11 8.51 12.25
N GLN A 72 27.68 8.22 13.48
CA GLN A 72 28.57 7.73 14.54
C GLN A 72 29.20 6.36 14.24
N TRP A 73 28.70 5.63 13.23
CA TRP A 73 29.24 4.35 12.78
C TRP A 73 30.06 4.47 11.48
N GLY A 74 30.30 5.70 11.03
CA GLY A 74 30.97 6.00 9.77
C GLY A 74 30.00 6.30 8.63
N ALA A 75 30.57 6.51 7.45
CA ALA A 75 29.82 6.85 6.25
C ALA A 75 28.97 5.67 5.77
N GLY A 76 27.66 5.89 5.62
CA GLY A 76 26.74 4.85 5.20
C GLY A 76 25.38 5.37 4.78
N ARG A 77 24.39 4.49 4.78
CA ARG A 77 23.01 4.78 4.41
C ARG A 77 22.03 4.00 5.28
N PRO A 78 20.80 4.49 5.47
CA PRO A 78 19.79 3.74 6.20
C PRO A 78 19.45 2.41 5.52
N GLY A 79 19.04 1.44 6.32
CA GLY A 79 18.38 0.23 5.84
C GLY A 79 16.93 0.51 5.45
N TRP A 80 16.39 -0.29 4.51
CA TRP A 80 15.05 -0.09 3.96
C TRP A 80 13.95 0.05 5.03
N HIS A 81 14.01 -0.76 6.09
CA HIS A 81 12.96 -0.77 7.12
C HIS A 81 13.02 0.43 8.07
N ILE A 82 14.23 0.88 8.45
CA ILE A 82 14.38 1.92 9.47
C ILE A 82 13.88 3.28 8.99
N GLU A 83 13.91 3.51 7.67
CA GLU A 83 13.37 4.73 7.05
C GLU A 83 11.89 4.91 7.42
N CYS A 84 11.08 3.88 7.19
CA CYS A 84 9.65 3.90 7.50
C CYS A 84 9.38 4.00 9.01
N SER A 85 10.14 3.31 9.86
CA SER A 85 9.97 3.44 11.33
C SER A 85 10.29 4.84 11.83
N ALA A 86 11.39 5.42 11.38
CA ALA A 86 11.83 6.75 11.79
C ALA A 86 10.85 7.84 11.33
N MET A 87 10.49 7.84 10.04
CA MET A 87 9.58 8.85 9.48
C MET A 87 8.18 8.75 10.08
N CYS A 88 7.61 7.54 10.22
CA CYS A 88 6.30 7.37 10.82
C CYS A 88 6.30 7.75 12.31
N SER A 89 7.34 7.40 13.07
CA SER A 89 7.43 7.76 14.48
C SER A 89 7.60 9.25 14.70
N GLU A 90 8.33 9.95 13.82
CA GLU A 90 8.48 11.40 13.89
C GLU A 90 7.14 12.13 13.69
N ILE A 91 6.33 11.68 12.73
CA ILE A 91 5.07 12.34 12.38
C ILE A 91 3.90 11.92 13.27
N LEU A 92 3.79 10.62 13.59
CA LEU A 92 2.64 10.03 14.28
C LEU A 92 2.93 9.69 15.75
N GLY A 93 4.20 9.68 16.14
CA GLY A 93 4.62 9.41 17.51
C GLY A 93 4.61 7.93 17.89
N SER A 94 4.34 7.68 19.16
CA SER A 94 4.45 6.35 19.79
C SER A 94 3.28 5.41 19.52
N ARG A 95 2.27 5.85 18.76
CA ARG A 95 1.08 5.05 18.43
C ARG A 95 0.60 5.40 17.03
N VAL A 96 0.41 4.38 16.21
CA VAL A 96 -0.13 4.49 14.86
C VAL A 96 -1.44 3.71 14.80
N ASP A 97 -2.52 4.37 14.38
CA ASP A 97 -3.80 3.68 14.29
C ASP A 97 -3.84 2.71 13.12
N ILE A 98 -3.46 3.18 11.93
CA ILE A 98 -3.52 2.39 10.69
C ILE A 98 -2.21 2.53 9.93
N ASN A 99 -1.62 1.39 9.57
CA ASN A 99 -0.47 1.32 8.67
C ASN A 99 -0.79 0.42 7.46
N CYS A 100 -0.50 0.90 6.25
CA CYS A 100 -0.98 0.28 5.02
C CYS A 100 0.18 -0.11 4.10
N GLY A 101 -0.05 -1.11 3.24
CA GLY A 101 0.92 -1.49 2.22
C GLY A 101 0.39 -2.52 1.23
N GLY A 102 1.22 -2.95 0.28
CA GLY A 102 1.00 -4.20 -0.44
C GLY A 102 1.23 -5.40 0.48
N VAL A 103 0.60 -6.54 0.22
CA VAL A 103 0.76 -7.76 1.03
C VAL A 103 2.20 -8.28 1.06
N ASP A 104 3.03 -7.99 0.06
CA ASP A 104 4.48 -8.24 0.09
C ASP A 104 5.23 -7.42 1.15
N LEU A 105 4.66 -6.31 1.62
CA LEU A 105 5.26 -5.53 2.70
C LEU A 105 4.92 -6.10 4.08
N SER A 106 4.00 -7.06 4.22
CA SER A 106 3.70 -7.67 5.53
C SER A 106 4.96 -8.27 6.17
N PHE A 107 5.75 -8.99 5.37
CA PHE A 107 7.02 -9.57 5.78
C PHE A 107 8.06 -9.49 4.65
N PRO A 108 9.32 -9.11 4.95
CA PRO A 108 9.81 -8.74 6.28
C PRO A 108 9.56 -7.27 6.65
N HIS A 109 9.03 -6.45 5.73
CA HIS A 109 9.10 -4.99 5.86
C HIS A 109 8.32 -4.42 7.07
N HIS A 110 7.01 -4.64 7.17
CA HIS A 110 6.19 -4.16 8.28
C HIS A 110 6.49 -4.89 9.59
N GLU A 111 6.88 -6.17 9.54
CA GLU A 111 7.34 -6.90 10.72
C GLU A 111 8.60 -6.26 11.32
N ASN A 112 9.58 -5.90 10.47
CA ASN A 112 10.80 -5.21 10.89
C ASN A 112 10.51 -3.79 11.39
N GLN A 113 9.61 -3.07 10.71
CA GLN A 113 9.16 -1.74 11.12
C GLN A 113 8.52 -1.78 12.51
N LEU A 114 7.65 -2.76 12.76
CA LEU A 114 7.00 -2.95 14.05
C LEU A 114 8.02 -3.28 15.14
N ALA A 115 8.95 -4.19 14.88
CA ALA A 115 10.00 -4.55 15.83
C ALA A 115 10.91 -3.36 16.19
N GLN A 116 11.31 -2.57 15.19
CA GLN A 116 12.11 -1.34 15.39
C GLN A 116 11.36 -0.32 16.26
N SER A 117 10.11 -0.02 15.92
CA SER A 117 9.33 1.02 16.60
C SER A 117 8.92 0.58 18.01
N GLU A 118 8.53 -0.67 18.22
CA GLU A 118 8.20 -1.21 19.54
C GLU A 118 9.42 -1.29 20.47
N ALA A 119 10.60 -1.56 19.92
CA ALA A 119 11.85 -1.51 20.67
C ALA A 119 12.20 -0.06 21.06
N TYR A 120 12.00 0.90 20.15
CA TYR A 120 12.30 2.31 20.39
C TYR A 120 11.36 2.96 21.41
N TRP A 121 10.05 2.76 21.27
CA TRP A 121 9.03 3.36 22.14
C TRP A 121 8.78 2.58 23.44
N ASP A 122 9.51 1.48 23.63
CA ASP A 122 9.27 0.49 24.67
C ASP A 122 7.79 0.14 24.88
N CYS A 123 7.07 -0.11 23.79
CA CYS A 123 5.66 -0.51 23.83
C CYS A 123 5.46 -1.94 23.29
N PRO A 124 4.39 -2.63 23.69
CA PRO A 124 4.07 -3.97 23.18
C PRO A 124 3.25 -3.92 21.87
N GLN A 125 2.76 -2.75 21.48
CA GLN A 125 1.96 -2.54 20.28
C GLN A 125 2.12 -1.10 19.81
N TRP A 126 2.85 -0.90 18.72
CA TRP A 126 3.04 0.43 18.12
C TRP A 126 1.94 0.76 17.10
N VAL A 127 1.47 -0.25 16.34
CA VAL A 127 0.39 -0.10 15.35
C VAL A 127 -0.86 -0.89 15.78
N ASN A 128 -2.03 -0.27 15.70
CA ASN A 128 -3.31 -0.91 16.05
C ASN A 128 -3.81 -1.82 14.91
N TYR A 129 -3.80 -1.33 13.67
CA TYR A 129 -4.32 -2.05 12.51
C TYR A 129 -3.36 -1.98 11.31
N PHE A 130 -3.14 -3.13 10.67
CA PHE A 130 -2.47 -3.21 9.38
C PHE A 130 -3.48 -3.50 8.27
N VAL A 131 -3.34 -2.81 7.14
CA VAL A 131 -4.19 -2.96 5.96
C VAL A 131 -3.33 -3.26 4.75
N HIS A 132 -3.37 -4.52 4.28
CA HIS A 132 -2.52 -5.01 3.20
C HIS A 132 -3.31 -5.32 1.93
N SER A 133 -3.03 -4.59 0.86
CA SER A 133 -3.66 -4.80 -0.45
C SER A 133 -3.12 -6.05 -1.16
N GLY A 134 -4.01 -6.76 -1.85
CA GLY A 134 -3.68 -7.98 -2.57
C GLY A 134 -2.74 -7.75 -3.76
N HIS A 135 -2.13 -8.84 -4.23
CA HIS A 135 -1.21 -8.80 -5.37
C HIS A 135 -1.94 -8.64 -6.71
N LEU A 136 -1.31 -7.89 -7.61
CA LEU A 136 -1.66 -7.90 -9.02
C LEU A 136 -0.87 -9.00 -9.76
N HIS A 137 -1.60 -9.83 -10.50
CA HIS A 137 -1.07 -10.90 -11.34
C HIS A 137 -1.34 -10.60 -12.81
N ILE A 138 -0.50 -11.13 -13.70
CA ILE A 138 -0.75 -11.22 -15.14
C ILE A 138 -0.62 -12.69 -15.52
N ASP A 139 -1.68 -13.24 -16.12
CA ASP A 139 -1.81 -14.64 -16.51
C ASP A 139 -1.38 -15.60 -15.37
N GLY A 140 -1.92 -15.37 -14.17
CA GLY A 140 -1.66 -16.19 -12.98
C GLY A 140 -0.26 -16.02 -12.38
N GLN A 141 0.60 -15.16 -12.92
CA GLN A 141 1.93 -14.89 -12.39
C GLN A 141 1.99 -13.53 -11.71
N LYS A 142 2.64 -13.45 -10.53
CA LYS A 142 2.83 -12.18 -9.82
C LYS A 142 3.50 -11.18 -10.76
N MET A 143 2.96 -9.97 -10.82
CA MET A 143 3.57 -8.90 -11.59
C MET A 143 4.89 -8.49 -10.93
N SER A 144 6.00 -8.59 -11.65
CA SER A 144 7.30 -8.18 -11.12
C SER A 144 8.28 -7.71 -12.20
N LYS A 145 9.20 -6.84 -11.81
CA LYS A 145 10.26 -6.35 -12.72
C LYS A 145 11.19 -7.49 -13.17
N SER A 146 11.46 -8.47 -12.31
CA SER A 146 12.33 -9.60 -12.61
C SER A 146 11.73 -10.53 -13.66
N LEU A 147 10.41 -10.78 -13.60
CA LEU A 147 9.68 -11.56 -14.60
C LEU A 147 9.41 -10.78 -15.89
N LYS A 148 9.67 -9.47 -15.90
CA LYS A 148 9.40 -8.56 -17.04
C LYS A 148 7.95 -8.63 -17.54
N ASN A 149 7.03 -9.06 -16.67
CA ASN A 149 5.61 -9.24 -16.96
C ASN A 149 4.77 -8.09 -16.37
N PHE A 150 5.33 -6.88 -16.29
CA PHE A 150 4.64 -5.73 -15.70
C PHE A 150 4.15 -4.75 -16.74
N ILE A 151 3.01 -4.13 -16.44
CA ILE A 151 2.51 -2.98 -17.19
C ILE A 151 2.73 -1.71 -16.37
N THR A 152 3.25 -0.67 -17.01
CA THR A 152 3.37 0.64 -16.36
C THR A 152 2.02 1.35 -16.37
N ILE A 153 1.80 2.24 -15.40
CA ILE A 153 0.61 3.10 -15.40
C ILE A 153 0.50 3.88 -16.71
N ASN A 154 1.61 4.41 -17.24
CA ASN A 154 1.59 5.13 -18.53
C ASN A 154 1.13 4.26 -19.69
N ALA A 155 1.58 2.99 -19.75
CA ALA A 155 1.12 2.05 -20.76
C ALA A 155 -0.38 1.74 -20.60
N ALA A 156 -0.86 1.56 -19.37
CA ALA A 156 -2.29 1.39 -19.10
C ALA A 156 -3.11 2.63 -19.52
N MET A 157 -2.60 3.83 -19.25
CA MET A 157 -3.25 5.10 -19.63
C MET A 157 -3.27 5.37 -21.13
N SER A 158 -2.40 4.72 -21.92
CA SER A 158 -2.50 4.77 -23.39
C SER A 158 -3.63 3.93 -23.96
N LEU A 159 -4.16 2.97 -23.18
CA LEU A 159 -5.25 2.08 -23.58
C LEU A 159 -6.59 2.49 -22.96
N TYR A 160 -6.57 3.05 -21.75
CA TYR A 160 -7.76 3.32 -20.95
C TYR A 160 -7.71 4.67 -20.26
N THR A 161 -8.89 5.20 -19.92
CA THR A 161 -8.96 6.42 -19.12
C THR A 161 -8.60 6.13 -17.66
N ALA A 162 -8.12 7.16 -16.95
CA ALA A 162 -7.87 7.07 -15.51
C ALA A 162 -9.13 6.75 -14.70
N ARG A 163 -10.34 6.96 -15.25
CA ARG A 163 -11.59 6.59 -14.59
C ARG A 163 -11.88 5.10 -14.75
N GLN A 164 -11.68 4.56 -15.95
CA GLN A 164 -11.85 3.14 -16.24
C GLN A 164 -10.90 2.28 -15.41
N VAL A 165 -9.63 2.69 -15.30
CA VAL A 165 -8.66 1.99 -14.45
C VAL A 165 -9.03 2.09 -12.96
N ARG A 166 -9.65 3.18 -12.52
CA ARG A 166 -10.20 3.24 -11.14
C ARG A 166 -11.37 2.28 -10.95
N PHE A 167 -12.29 2.21 -11.92
CA PHE A 167 -13.40 1.24 -11.87
C PHE A 167 -12.88 -0.19 -11.81
N LEU A 168 -11.84 -0.53 -12.59
CA LEU A 168 -11.19 -1.84 -12.51
C LEU A 168 -10.81 -2.18 -11.06
N PHE A 169 -10.13 -1.28 -10.34
CA PHE A 169 -9.73 -1.58 -8.96
C PHE A 169 -10.89 -1.52 -7.96
N LEU A 170 -11.88 -0.64 -8.16
CA LEU A 170 -13.03 -0.50 -7.26
C LEU A 170 -14.03 -1.66 -7.35
N LEU A 171 -14.07 -2.36 -8.48
CA LEU A 171 -14.95 -3.51 -8.70
C LEU A 171 -14.39 -4.81 -8.13
N HIS A 172 -13.16 -4.79 -7.61
CA HIS A 172 -12.50 -5.94 -7.02
C HIS A 172 -12.22 -5.70 -5.54
N LEU A 173 -12.28 -6.76 -4.74
CA LEU A 173 -11.99 -6.66 -3.32
C LEU A 173 -10.49 -6.33 -3.12
N TRP A 174 -10.22 -5.24 -2.42
CA TRP A 174 -8.86 -4.67 -2.29
C TRP A 174 -7.86 -5.62 -1.60
N SER A 175 -8.34 -6.54 -0.76
CA SER A 175 -7.52 -7.52 -0.03
C SER A 175 -7.15 -8.75 -0.86
N ASP A 176 -7.88 -8.99 -1.96
CA ASP A 176 -7.73 -10.22 -2.73
C ASP A 176 -6.74 -10.03 -3.88
N PRO A 177 -6.02 -11.09 -4.27
CA PRO A 177 -5.25 -11.06 -5.50
C PRO A 177 -6.15 -10.77 -6.71
N MET A 178 -5.73 -9.82 -7.54
CA MET A 178 -6.37 -9.54 -8.83
C MET A 178 -5.51 -10.13 -9.94
N ASP A 179 -6.10 -10.91 -10.83
CA ASP A 179 -5.43 -11.42 -12.03
C ASP A 179 -5.91 -10.67 -13.27
N LEU A 180 -4.96 -10.18 -14.06
CA LEU A 180 -5.21 -9.49 -15.32
C LEU A 180 -4.84 -10.39 -16.48
N THR A 181 -5.79 -10.59 -17.39
CA THR A 181 -5.60 -11.45 -18.56
C THR A 181 -5.39 -10.57 -19.80
N PRO A 182 -4.18 -10.51 -20.37
CA PRO A 182 -3.89 -9.69 -21.54
C PRO A 182 -4.73 -10.11 -22.75
N LYS A 183 -5.27 -9.11 -23.46
CA LYS A 183 -5.80 -9.26 -24.82
C LYS A 183 -4.73 -8.75 -25.77
N LEU A 184 -4.26 -9.64 -26.65
CA LEU A 184 -3.30 -9.29 -27.69
C LEU A 184 -4.04 -8.90 -28.96
N LYS A 185 -3.46 -7.95 -29.71
CA LYS A 185 -3.94 -7.55 -31.03
C LYS A 185 -3.95 -8.75 -31.98
N ALA A 186 -4.76 -8.67 -33.05
CA ALA A 186 -4.90 -9.75 -34.04
C ALA A 186 -3.59 -10.18 -34.73
N ASP A 187 -2.59 -9.30 -34.79
CA ASP A 187 -1.25 -9.60 -35.32
C ASP A 187 -0.31 -10.28 -34.29
N GLY A 188 -0.77 -10.46 -33.05
CA GLY A 188 -0.03 -11.05 -31.94
C GLY A 188 1.09 -10.17 -31.37
N ALA A 189 1.30 -8.95 -31.90
CA ALA A 189 2.51 -8.16 -31.66
C ALA A 189 2.32 -7.02 -30.65
N GLY A 190 1.15 -6.88 -30.03
CA GLY A 190 0.91 -5.81 -29.07
C GLY A 190 -0.24 -6.07 -28.11
N LEU A 191 -0.16 -5.44 -26.94
CA LEU A 191 -1.25 -5.39 -25.99
C LEU A 191 -2.39 -4.52 -26.57
N GLU A 192 -3.57 -5.10 -26.68
CA GLU A 192 -4.82 -4.40 -27.01
C GLU A 192 -5.57 -4.00 -25.73
N GLY A 193 -5.50 -4.84 -24.71
CA GLY A 193 -6.20 -4.58 -23.46
C GLY A 193 -6.12 -5.70 -22.44
N PHE A 194 -7.09 -5.77 -21.55
CA PHE A 194 -7.25 -6.81 -20.54
C PHE A 194 -8.71 -7.24 -20.49
N VAL A 195 -8.97 -8.52 -20.20
CA VAL A 195 -10.34 -9.05 -20.11
C VAL A 195 -11.19 -8.30 -19.10
N GLN A 196 -10.62 -8.07 -17.91
CA GLN A 196 -11.28 -7.45 -16.76
C GLN A 196 -11.73 -6.00 -17.03
N MET A 197 -11.13 -5.33 -18.02
CA MET A 197 -11.49 -3.96 -18.39
C MET A 197 -12.86 -3.84 -19.06
N GLU A 198 -13.40 -4.91 -19.65
CA GLU A 198 -14.76 -4.89 -20.22
C GLU A 198 -15.80 -4.57 -19.16
N GLN A 199 -15.67 -5.19 -17.97
CA GLN A 199 -16.56 -4.93 -16.84
C GLN A 199 -16.38 -3.50 -16.32
N ALA A 200 -15.15 -3.01 -16.22
CA ALA A 200 -14.85 -1.66 -15.76
C ALA A 200 -15.41 -0.58 -16.70
N ILE A 201 -15.28 -0.77 -18.01
CA ILE A 201 -15.82 0.13 -19.04
C ILE A 201 -17.35 0.11 -19.02
N SER A 202 -17.95 -1.07 -18.92
CA SER A 202 -19.41 -1.22 -18.80
C SER A 202 -19.95 -0.52 -17.55
N ALA A 203 -19.30 -0.69 -16.41
CA ALA A 203 -19.65 0.00 -15.17
C ALA A 203 -19.56 1.52 -15.32
N GLU A 204 -18.47 2.05 -15.91
CA GLU A 204 -18.35 3.48 -16.17
C GLU A 204 -19.52 4.01 -17.02
N ALA A 205 -19.88 3.29 -18.08
CA ALA A 205 -21.00 3.66 -18.96
C ALA A 205 -22.32 3.70 -18.19
N SER A 206 -22.63 2.67 -17.39
CA SER A 206 -23.85 2.64 -16.57
C SER A 206 -23.92 3.80 -15.58
N PHE A 207 -22.80 4.14 -14.92
CA PHE A 207 -22.76 5.31 -14.03
C PHE A 207 -22.95 6.63 -14.80
N ALA A 208 -22.35 6.75 -15.98
CA ALA A 208 -22.50 7.94 -16.82
C ALA A 208 -23.94 8.13 -17.29
N GLU A 209 -24.60 7.06 -17.73
CA GLU A 209 -26.01 7.06 -18.14
C GLU A 209 -26.94 7.40 -16.96
N PHE A 210 -26.70 6.79 -15.79
CA PHE A 210 -27.44 7.11 -14.58
C PHE A 210 -27.39 8.62 -14.26
N PHE A 211 -26.19 9.21 -14.21
CA PHE A 211 -26.05 10.63 -13.90
C PHE A 211 -26.56 11.54 -15.03
N PHE A 212 -26.52 11.10 -16.28
CA PHE A 212 -27.15 11.82 -17.38
C PHE A 212 -28.68 11.87 -17.21
N MET A 213 -29.30 10.74 -16.87
CA MET A 213 -30.73 10.64 -16.59
C MET A 213 -31.14 11.51 -15.39
N VAL A 214 -30.39 11.44 -14.27
CA VAL A 214 -30.63 12.32 -13.11
C VAL A 214 -30.57 13.80 -13.49
N LYS A 215 -29.60 14.21 -14.32
CA LYS A 215 -29.50 15.60 -14.79
C LYS A 215 -30.66 16.00 -15.71
N ALA A 216 -31.13 15.10 -16.57
CA ALA A 216 -32.27 15.35 -17.44
C ALA A 216 -33.54 15.57 -16.62
N LEU A 217 -33.83 14.66 -15.68
CA LEU A 217 -34.97 14.76 -14.76
C LEU A 217 -34.93 16.04 -13.91
N ASN A 218 -33.76 16.41 -13.40
CA ASN A 218 -33.60 17.67 -12.65
C ASN A 218 -33.87 18.92 -13.50
N ARG A 219 -33.51 18.90 -14.78
CA ARG A 219 -33.80 20.02 -15.71
C ARG A 219 -35.29 20.11 -16.01
N GLU A 220 -35.94 18.98 -16.30
CA GLU A 220 -37.38 18.91 -16.54
C GLU A 220 -38.17 19.40 -15.32
N ALA A 221 -37.79 18.95 -14.13
CA ALA A 221 -38.33 19.46 -12.88
C ALA A 221 -38.12 20.98 -12.80
N SER A 222 -36.89 21.47 -12.93
CA SER A 222 -36.62 22.92 -12.82
C SER A 222 -37.38 23.78 -13.85
N SER A 223 -37.75 23.23 -15.01
CA SER A 223 -38.54 23.93 -16.04
C SER A 223 -40.05 23.88 -15.84
N ASN A 224 -40.59 22.88 -15.13
CA ASN A 224 -42.02 22.76 -14.81
C ASN A 224 -42.34 23.47 -13.49
N THR A 225 -42.33 24.80 -13.51
CA THR A 225 -42.57 25.65 -12.33
C THR A 225 -43.97 25.53 -11.69
N GLU A 226 -44.90 24.78 -12.29
CA GLU A 226 -46.23 24.54 -11.69
C GLU A 226 -46.35 23.19 -10.96
N THR A 227 -45.40 22.27 -11.11
CA THR A 227 -45.45 20.93 -10.45
C THR A 227 -44.11 20.44 -9.90
N ALA A 228 -43.01 21.16 -10.09
CA ALA A 228 -41.69 20.78 -9.59
C ALA A 228 -41.38 21.31 -8.19
N GLY A 229 -42.38 21.34 -7.32
CA GLY A 229 -42.10 21.19 -5.91
C GLY A 229 -41.53 19.79 -5.72
N THR A 230 -40.23 19.66 -5.49
CA THR A 230 -39.74 18.54 -4.69
C THR A 230 -40.70 18.42 -3.50
N PHE A 231 -41.44 17.32 -3.40
CA PHE A 231 -42.33 17.06 -2.27
C PHE A 231 -41.45 16.72 -1.07
N TRP A 232 -40.72 17.72 -0.56
CA TRP A 232 -40.16 17.62 0.78
C TRP A 232 -41.35 17.57 1.71
N THR A 233 -41.48 16.46 2.42
CA THR A 233 -42.30 16.41 3.63
C THR A 233 -41.81 17.49 4.59
N GLU A 234 -42.68 17.94 5.50
CA GLU A 234 -42.30 18.97 6.46
C GLU A 234 -41.08 18.56 7.29
N ALA A 235 -40.95 17.26 7.62
CA ALA A 235 -39.79 16.70 8.28
C ALA A 235 -38.48 16.84 7.47
N GLU A 236 -38.53 16.66 6.16
CA GLU A 236 -37.34 16.80 5.31
C GLU A 236 -36.96 18.28 5.16
N LYS A 237 -37.94 19.20 5.11
CA LYS A 237 -37.68 20.66 5.08
C LYS A 237 -36.99 21.12 6.37
N ASP A 238 -37.49 20.64 7.52
CA ASP A 238 -36.92 20.94 8.83
C ASP A 238 -35.48 20.42 8.91
N LEU A 239 -35.23 19.18 8.48
CA LEU A 239 -33.89 18.59 8.45
C LEU A 239 -32.93 19.37 7.54
N HIS A 240 -33.40 19.83 6.38
CA HIS A 240 -32.59 20.67 5.48
C HIS A 240 -32.23 22.02 6.12
N GLN A 241 -33.16 22.63 6.84
CA GLN A 241 -32.91 23.87 7.58
C GLN A 241 -31.89 23.68 8.71
N GLU A 242 -32.00 22.58 9.47
CA GLU A 242 -31.00 22.25 10.49
C GLU A 242 -29.60 22.06 9.89
N LEU A 243 -29.50 21.37 8.74
CA LEU A 243 -28.22 21.20 8.02
C LEU A 243 -27.62 22.55 7.60
N LEU A 244 -28.43 23.44 7.01
CA LEU A 244 -27.97 24.76 6.58
C LEU A 244 -27.51 25.61 7.77
N GLN A 245 -28.23 25.57 8.89
CA GLN A 245 -27.82 26.27 10.11
C GLN A 245 -26.52 25.72 10.70
N ALA A 246 -26.30 24.41 10.61
CA ALA A 246 -25.07 23.77 11.08
C ALA A 246 -23.85 24.11 10.22
N GLN A 247 -24.02 24.39 8.91
CA GLN A 247 -22.93 24.76 8.01
C GLN A 247 -22.39 26.19 8.20
N VAL A 248 -23.13 27.05 8.93
CA VAL A 248 -22.77 28.46 9.16
C VAL A 248 -21.97 28.64 10.47
N LYS A 249 -21.71 27.56 11.23
CA LYS A 249 -20.85 27.54 12.42
C LYS A 249 -19.51 26.90 12.13
#